data_AF-A0A0E3WW15-F1
#
_entry.id   AF-A0A0E3WW15-F1
#
_cell.length_a   1.000
_cell.length_b   1.000
_cell.length_c   1.000
_cell.angle_alpha   90.00
_cell.angle_beta   90.00
_cell.angle_gamma   90.00
#
_symmetry.space_group_name_H-M   'P 1'
#
loop_
_entity.id
_entity.type
_entity.pdbx_description
1 polymer ?
#
loop_
_entity_poly.entity_id
_entity_poly.type
_entity_poly.pdbx_seq_one_letter_code
_entity_poly.pdbx_strand_id
1 'polypeptide(L)'
;MDEKWLTPTEFLEKTPTYSSSPDYGEPVSDCEEQANTLASLLITSGQYNESTVRVAIGKVDFGNVSGGHAWVEVYENGEWFPLDPTEGPYYDNENCSIVPADVSEINYDEYLESTYPAAKVWYYYNNKYFMEVGKQNENVPVFWNEQPESYPEKQNGDNQAFRNKRLESYPD
;
A
#
# COMPACT_ATOMS: atom_id res chain seq x y z
N MET A 1 13.80 -9.73 -16.71
CA MET A 1 14.24 -8.73 -15.72
C MET A 1 13.88 -9.34 -14.39
N ASP A 2 14.85 -9.49 -13.49
CA ASP A 2 14.54 -9.91 -12.12
C ASP A 2 13.95 -8.71 -11.38
N GLU A 3 12.93 -8.96 -10.58
CA GLU A 3 12.30 -7.92 -9.77
C GLU A 3 13.29 -7.38 -8.74
N LYS A 4 13.40 -6.06 -8.65
CA LYS A 4 14.38 -5.40 -7.79
C LYS A 4 13.67 -4.41 -6.88
N TRP A 5 13.67 -4.74 -5.60
CA TRP A 5 13.15 -3.89 -4.53
C TRP A 5 14.18 -2.84 -4.14
N LEU A 6 13.84 -1.56 -4.25
CA LEU A 6 14.74 -0.45 -3.91
C LEU A 6 14.54 0.02 -2.47
N THR A 7 15.64 0.45 -1.85
CA THR A 7 15.55 1.23 -0.61
C THR A 7 15.02 2.64 -0.90
N PRO A 8 14.43 3.34 0.09
CA PRO A 8 13.96 4.72 -0.11
C PRO A 8 15.05 5.67 -0.64
N THR A 9 16.28 5.55 -0.13
CA THR A 9 17.41 6.33 -0.62
C THR A 9 17.74 6.01 -2.08
N GLU A 10 17.70 4.74 -2.48
CA GLU A 10 17.95 4.36 -3.87
C GLU A 10 16.85 4.83 -4.81
N PHE A 11 15.61 4.73 -4.38
CA PHE A 11 14.47 5.28 -5.11
C PHE A 11 14.67 6.78 -5.35
N LEU A 12 14.87 7.57 -4.29
CA LEU A 12 14.96 9.03 -4.38
C LEU A 12 16.23 9.53 -5.09
N GLU A 13 17.39 8.92 -4.85
CA GLU A 13 18.67 9.48 -5.31
C GLU A 13 19.20 8.83 -6.59
N LYS A 14 18.87 7.57 -6.86
CA LYS A 14 19.47 6.83 -8.00
C LYS A 14 18.54 6.76 -9.20
N THR A 15 17.24 6.49 -8.99
CA THR A 15 16.29 6.34 -10.12
C THR A 15 16.22 7.55 -11.06
N PRO A 16 16.37 8.81 -10.59
CA PRO A 16 16.42 9.97 -11.50
C PRO A 16 17.53 9.92 -12.55
N THR A 17 18.59 9.14 -12.28
CA THR A 17 19.78 9.03 -13.14
C THR A 17 19.79 7.75 -13.98
N TYR A 18 18.78 6.89 -13.84
CA TYR A 18 18.72 5.66 -14.63
C TYR A 18 18.57 6.00 -16.11
N SER A 19 19.41 5.39 -16.96
CA SER A 19 19.35 5.58 -18.41
C SER A 19 18.06 5.04 -19.02
N SER A 20 17.35 4.18 -18.29
CA SER A 20 16.02 3.68 -18.63
C SER A 20 14.89 4.56 -18.08
N SER A 21 15.20 5.65 -17.37
CA SER A 21 14.18 6.54 -16.83
C SER A 21 13.45 7.22 -17.98
N PRO A 22 12.12 7.08 -18.06
CA PRO A 22 11.33 7.79 -19.06
C PRO A 22 11.25 9.29 -18.79
N ASP A 23 11.48 9.72 -17.55
CA ASP A 23 11.55 11.12 -17.14
C ASP A 23 12.91 11.39 -16.48
N TYR A 24 13.73 12.22 -17.13
CA TYR A 24 15.11 12.41 -16.71
C TYR A 24 15.18 13.45 -15.60
N GLY A 25 15.66 13.03 -14.42
CA GLY A 25 15.82 13.91 -13.26
C GLY A 25 14.72 13.80 -12.20
N GLU A 26 13.65 13.04 -12.46
CA GLU A 26 12.60 12.75 -11.48
C GLU A 26 12.71 11.31 -10.95
N PRO A 27 12.33 11.03 -9.69
CA PRO A 27 12.26 9.65 -9.19
C PRO A 27 11.24 8.82 -9.98
N VAL A 28 11.65 7.63 -10.44
CA VAL A 28 10.79 6.71 -11.19
C VAL A 28 10.85 5.30 -10.61
N SER A 29 9.70 4.75 -10.26
CA SER A 29 9.54 3.38 -9.77
C SER A 29 8.09 2.92 -9.84
N ASP A 30 7.86 1.64 -9.52
CA ASP A 30 6.53 1.07 -9.36
C ASP A 30 5.96 1.38 -7.96
N CYS A 31 4.77 0.84 -7.65
CA CYS A 31 3.99 1.18 -6.45
C CYS A 31 4.69 0.78 -5.14
N GLU A 32 5.48 -0.30 -5.15
CA GLU A 32 6.16 -0.86 -4.00
C GLU A 32 7.20 0.11 -3.43
N GLU A 33 8.03 0.71 -4.28
CA GLU A 33 9.04 1.69 -3.87
C GLU A 33 8.43 2.98 -3.33
N GLN A 34 7.33 3.45 -3.94
CA GLN A 34 6.63 4.66 -3.48
C GLN A 34 6.02 4.43 -2.10
N ALA A 35 5.33 3.30 -1.90
CA ALA A 35 4.75 2.93 -0.62
C ALA A 35 5.82 2.70 0.47
N ASN A 36 6.89 1.96 0.14
CA ASN A 36 8.01 1.73 1.06
C ASN A 36 8.71 3.05 1.47
N THR A 37 8.86 3.97 0.52
CA THR A 37 9.45 5.29 0.77
C THR A 37 8.55 6.13 1.66
N LEU A 38 7.25 6.24 1.36
CA LEU A 38 6.31 6.99 2.17
C LEU A 38 6.23 6.44 3.60
N ALA A 39 6.09 5.12 3.77
CA ALA A 39 6.07 4.49 5.08
C ALA A 39 7.35 4.81 5.88
N SER A 40 8.51 4.76 5.23
CA SER A 40 9.80 5.09 5.86
C SER A 40 9.90 6.55 6.26
N LEU A 41 9.42 7.47 5.43
CA LEU A 41 9.40 8.91 5.72
C LEU A 41 8.47 9.23 6.90
N LEU A 42 7.27 8.63 6.93
CA LEU A 42 6.32 8.80 8.04
C LEU A 42 6.91 8.33 9.38
N ILE A 43 7.54 7.16 9.40
CA ILE A 43 8.20 6.63 10.60
C ILE A 43 9.39 7.51 11.02
N THR A 44 10.22 7.92 10.06
CA THR A 44 11.43 8.72 10.34
C THR A 44 11.10 10.15 10.77
N SER A 45 9.93 10.67 10.36
CA SER A 45 9.45 12.00 10.79
C SER A 45 9.26 12.10 12.31
N GLY A 46 9.11 10.97 13.00
CA GLY A 46 8.80 10.88 14.43
C GLY A 46 7.33 11.16 14.78
N GLN A 47 6.47 11.47 13.81
CA GLN A 47 5.03 11.59 14.01
C GLN A 47 4.36 10.23 14.20
N TYR A 48 4.88 9.22 13.51
CA TYR A 48 4.45 7.83 13.60
C TYR A 48 5.61 6.93 14.02
N ASN A 49 5.29 5.69 14.38
CA ASN A 49 6.30 4.66 14.66
C ASN A 49 5.96 3.36 13.91
N GLU A 50 6.84 2.36 14.01
CA GLU A 50 6.69 1.12 13.25
C GLU A 50 5.45 0.30 13.64
N SER A 51 4.80 0.57 14.77
CA SER A 51 3.53 -0.10 15.09
C SER A 51 2.33 0.54 14.39
N THR A 52 2.40 1.81 13.99
CA THR A 52 1.27 2.60 13.48
C THR A 52 1.35 2.93 11.99
N VAL A 53 2.35 2.42 11.29
CA VAL A 53 2.52 2.60 9.83
C VAL A 53 2.88 1.25 9.22
N ARG A 54 2.24 0.91 8.11
CA ARG A 54 2.55 -0.30 7.33
C ARG A 54 2.38 -0.03 5.85
N VAL A 55 3.14 -0.74 5.04
CA VAL A 55 2.82 -0.94 3.63
C VAL A 55 1.89 -2.15 3.55
N ALA A 56 0.80 -2.02 2.82
CA ALA A 56 -0.07 -3.10 2.42
C ALA A 56 0.23 -3.49 0.97
N ILE A 57 0.28 -4.79 0.69
CA ILE A 57 0.37 -5.33 -0.66
C ILE A 57 -0.85 -6.20 -0.89
N GLY A 58 -1.54 -5.97 -1.99
CA GLY A 58 -2.77 -6.67 -2.29
C GLY A 58 -3.26 -6.49 -3.71
N LYS A 59 -4.52 -6.83 -3.90
CA LYS A 59 -5.28 -6.58 -5.11
C LYS A 59 -6.21 -5.39 -4.88
N VAL A 60 -6.20 -4.46 -5.83
CA VAL A 60 -7.15 -3.34 -5.90
C VAL A 60 -8.07 -3.51 -7.11
N ASP A 61 -9.26 -2.92 -7.03
CA ASP A 61 -10.25 -2.92 -8.11
C ASP A 61 -10.88 -1.54 -8.28
N PHE A 62 -10.31 -0.74 -9.19
CA PHE A 62 -10.83 0.58 -9.55
C PHE A 62 -12.01 0.50 -10.55
N GLY A 63 -12.62 -0.68 -10.71
CA GLY A 63 -13.76 -0.95 -11.60
C GLY A 63 -13.35 -1.19 -13.05
N ASN A 64 -12.57 -0.29 -13.64
CA ASN A 64 -12.08 -0.42 -15.02
C ASN A 64 -10.71 -1.13 -15.10
N VAL A 65 -9.94 -1.05 -14.01
CA VAL A 65 -8.60 -1.62 -13.90
C VAL A 65 -8.49 -2.32 -12.56
N SER A 66 -8.00 -3.56 -12.58
CA SER A 66 -7.72 -4.34 -11.38
C SER A 66 -6.35 -5.01 -11.51
N GLY A 67 -5.57 -4.96 -10.44
CA GLY A 67 -4.18 -5.41 -10.45
C GLY A 67 -3.62 -5.60 -9.04
N GLY A 68 -2.41 -6.15 -8.98
CA GLY A 68 -1.60 -6.09 -7.78
C GLY A 68 -1.16 -4.65 -7.53
N HIS A 69 -1.14 -4.23 -6.27
CA HIS A 69 -0.78 -2.87 -5.88
C HIS A 69 -0.19 -2.85 -4.47
N ALA A 70 0.60 -1.82 -4.19
CA ALA A 70 1.14 -1.53 -2.88
C ALA A 70 0.80 -0.09 -2.47
N TRP A 71 0.32 0.07 -1.24
CA TRP A 71 -0.07 1.36 -0.67
C TRP A 71 0.31 1.43 0.81
N VAL A 72 0.24 2.60 1.41
CA VAL A 72 0.52 2.79 2.84
C VAL A 72 -0.78 2.76 3.62
N GLU A 73 -0.73 2.25 4.84
CA GLU A 73 -1.78 2.45 5.82
C GLU A 73 -1.20 3.02 7.11
N VAL A 74 -1.95 3.93 7.72
CA VAL A 74 -1.60 4.62 8.94
C VAL A 74 -2.67 4.37 9.99
N TYR A 75 -2.25 4.15 11.23
CA TYR A 75 -3.16 3.88 12.35
C TYR A 75 -3.38 5.14 13.19
N GLU A 76 -4.59 5.67 13.14
CA GLU A 76 -5.01 6.84 13.91
C GLU A 76 -6.38 6.63 14.53
N ASN A 77 -6.59 7.19 15.72
CA ASN A 77 -7.88 7.15 16.41
C ASN A 77 -8.47 5.74 16.61
N GLY A 78 -7.63 4.71 16.60
CA GLY A 78 -8.04 3.31 16.76
C GLY A 78 -8.34 2.58 15.45
N GLU A 79 -8.11 3.20 14.30
CA GLU A 79 -8.44 2.65 12.98
C GLU A 79 -7.28 2.81 12.00
N TRP A 80 -7.16 1.85 11.08
CA TRP A 80 -6.27 1.98 9.93
C TRP A 80 -6.98 2.76 8.84
N PHE A 81 -6.27 3.69 8.20
CA PHE A 81 -6.72 4.34 6.97
C PHE A 81 -5.63 4.27 5.89
N PRO A 82 -6.02 4.11 4.62
CA PRO A 82 -5.09 3.98 3.50
C PRO A 82 -4.62 5.34 2.99
N LEU A 83 -3.36 5.38 2.55
CA LEU A 83 -2.68 6.48 1.87
C LEU A 83 -2.00 5.90 0.63
N ASP A 84 -2.44 6.31 -0.56
CA ASP A 84 -1.90 5.82 -1.82
C ASP A 84 -0.95 6.85 -2.44
N PRO A 85 0.38 6.62 -2.43
CA PRO A 85 1.33 7.58 -2.98
C PRO A 85 1.34 7.62 -4.51
N THR A 86 0.57 6.78 -5.20
CA THR A 86 0.65 6.59 -6.65
C THR A 86 -0.35 7.42 -7.47
N GLU A 87 -1.15 8.25 -6.82
CA GLU A 87 -2.18 9.09 -7.47
C GLU A 87 -1.62 10.30 -8.24
N GLY A 88 -0.30 10.50 -8.21
CA GLY A 88 0.39 11.56 -8.94
C GLY A 88 0.50 11.31 -10.45
N PRO A 89 1.15 12.24 -11.18
CA PRO A 89 1.47 12.04 -12.59
C PRO A 89 2.22 10.72 -12.81
N TYR A 90 1.88 10.02 -13.89
CA TYR A 90 2.45 8.71 -14.19
C TYR A 90 2.93 8.63 -15.64
N TYR A 91 3.89 7.76 -15.91
CA TYR A 91 4.36 7.50 -17.26
C TYR A 91 3.52 6.42 -17.94
N ASP A 92 2.89 6.77 -19.06
CA ASP A 92 2.17 5.85 -19.92
C ASP A 92 3.15 5.16 -20.87
N ASN A 93 3.38 3.86 -20.63
CA ASN A 93 4.26 3.03 -21.45
C ASN A 93 3.75 2.79 -22.87
N GLU A 94 2.44 2.87 -23.11
CA GLU A 94 1.86 2.66 -24.45
C GLU A 94 2.06 3.89 -25.34
N ASN A 95 1.85 5.08 -24.75
CA ASN A 95 1.98 6.35 -25.46
C ASN A 95 3.36 7.01 -25.30
N CYS A 96 4.24 6.43 -24.49
CA CYS A 96 5.58 6.92 -24.16
C CYS A 96 5.57 8.38 -23.68
N SER A 97 4.66 8.71 -22.76
CA SER A 97 4.45 10.09 -22.31
C SER A 97 4.00 10.15 -20.86
N ILE A 98 4.32 11.25 -20.18
CA ILE A 98 3.80 11.54 -18.84
C ILE A 98 2.34 12.00 -18.97
N VAL A 99 1.45 11.33 -18.25
CA VAL A 99 0.06 11.72 -18.08
C VAL A 99 -0.04 12.55 -16.80
N PRO A 100 -0.46 13.83 -16.87
CA PRO A 100 -0.65 14.63 -15.68
C PRO A 100 -1.86 14.12 -14.88
N ALA A 101 -1.72 14.09 -13.57
CA ALA A 101 -2.82 13.85 -12.64
C ALA A 101 -3.17 15.15 -11.91
N ASP A 102 -4.46 15.48 -11.82
CA ASP A 102 -4.92 16.59 -10.99
C ASP A 102 -5.09 16.10 -9.55
N VAL A 103 -4.07 16.36 -8.73
CA VAL A 103 -4.05 16.01 -7.31
C VAL A 103 -4.40 17.18 -6.40
N SER A 104 -4.92 18.28 -6.97
CA SER A 104 -5.16 19.52 -6.19
C SER A 104 -6.30 19.39 -5.19
N GLU A 105 -7.22 18.45 -5.42
CA GLU A 105 -8.35 18.17 -4.52
C GLU A 105 -8.05 17.04 -3.53
N ILE A 106 -7.02 16.22 -3.80
CA ILE A 106 -6.60 15.14 -2.91
C ILE A 106 -5.88 15.74 -1.70
N ASN A 107 -6.53 15.62 -0.54
CA ASN A 107 -6.01 16.09 0.72
C ASN A 107 -6.17 15.00 1.79
N TYR A 108 -5.70 15.28 3.00
CA TYR A 108 -5.73 14.31 4.09
C TYR A 108 -7.14 13.80 4.41
N ASP A 109 -8.13 14.69 4.41
CA ASP A 109 -9.53 14.33 4.73
C ASP A 109 -10.12 13.45 3.63
N GLU A 110 -9.73 13.65 2.37
CA GLU A 110 -10.14 12.79 1.25
C GLU A 110 -9.70 11.33 1.49
N TYR A 111 -8.45 11.10 1.91
CA TYR A 111 -7.98 9.74 2.24
C TYR A 111 -8.71 9.11 3.42
N LEU A 112 -9.12 9.94 4.38
CA LEU A 112 -9.81 9.48 5.58
C LEU A 112 -11.27 9.12 5.30
N GLU A 113 -11.95 9.90 4.45
CA GLU A 113 -13.38 9.79 4.20
C GLU A 113 -13.73 8.88 3.01
N SER A 114 -12.82 8.71 2.05
CA SER A 114 -13.08 7.95 0.83
C SER A 114 -12.89 6.45 0.99
N THR A 115 -13.74 5.69 0.30
CA THR A 115 -13.64 4.23 0.21
C THR A 115 -12.45 3.85 -0.67
N TYR A 116 -11.45 3.18 -0.08
CA TYR A 116 -10.29 2.71 -0.85
C TYR A 116 -10.59 1.35 -1.49
N PRO A 117 -10.32 1.15 -2.79
CA PRO A 117 -10.79 -0.01 -3.55
C PRO A 117 -9.96 -1.29 -3.33
N ALA A 118 -9.51 -1.55 -2.11
CA ALA A 118 -8.83 -2.79 -1.76
C ALA A 118 -9.80 -3.98 -1.87
N ALA A 119 -9.51 -4.89 -2.80
CA ALA A 119 -10.29 -6.12 -3.02
C ALA A 119 -9.73 -7.31 -2.22
N LYS A 120 -8.42 -7.32 -1.93
CA LYS A 120 -7.77 -8.34 -1.11
C LYS A 120 -6.41 -7.87 -0.63
N VAL A 121 -6.07 -8.06 0.65
CA VAL A 121 -4.70 -7.86 1.14
C VAL A 121 -3.97 -9.20 1.27
N TRP A 122 -2.70 -9.24 0.87
CA TRP A 122 -1.84 -10.41 0.96
C TRP A 122 -0.81 -10.27 2.09
N TYR A 123 -0.13 -9.12 2.14
CA TYR A 123 0.94 -8.87 3.08
C TYR A 123 0.85 -7.47 3.66
N TYR A 124 1.33 -7.32 4.89
CA TYR A 124 1.71 -6.04 5.46
C TYR A 124 3.15 -6.07 5.88
N TYR A 125 3.86 -4.95 5.74
CA TYR A 125 5.23 -4.86 6.21
C TYR A 125 5.66 -3.42 6.51
N ASN A 126 6.77 -3.28 7.24
CA ASN A 126 7.58 -2.08 7.28
C ASN A 126 9.02 -2.47 7.65
N ASN A 127 9.84 -1.51 8.07
CA ASN A 127 11.24 -1.72 8.46
C ASN A 127 11.44 -2.64 9.69
N LYS A 128 10.39 -2.97 10.44
CA LYS A 128 10.45 -3.77 11.68
C LYS A 128 9.59 -5.02 11.63
N TYR A 129 8.43 -4.94 10.99
CA TYR A 129 7.41 -5.98 11.00
C TYR A 129 7.12 -6.50 9.60
N PHE A 130 6.78 -7.78 9.52
CA PHE A 130 6.26 -8.43 8.32
C PHE A 130 5.12 -9.35 8.73
N MET A 131 4.01 -9.29 8.00
CA MET A 131 2.80 -10.06 8.28
C MET A 131 2.21 -10.59 6.99
N GLU A 132 2.09 -11.90 6.87
CA GLU A 132 1.21 -12.51 5.86
C GLU A 132 -0.22 -12.62 6.42
N VAL A 133 -1.19 -12.08 5.69
CA VAL A 133 -2.59 -12.04 6.12
C VAL A 133 -3.16 -13.45 6.20
N GLY A 134 -3.80 -13.77 7.33
CA GLY A 134 -4.38 -15.09 7.59
C GLY A 134 -3.40 -16.12 8.15
N LYS A 135 -2.12 -15.77 8.33
CA LYS A 135 -1.15 -16.59 9.07
C LYS A 135 -0.91 -16.02 10.47
N GLN A 136 -0.50 -16.91 11.38
CA GLN A 136 -0.09 -16.51 12.72
C GLN A 136 1.31 -15.87 12.63
N ASN A 137 1.43 -14.62 13.05
CA ASN A 137 2.68 -13.87 13.05
C ASN A 137 3.02 -13.48 14.49
N GLU A 138 4.17 -13.91 15.00
CA GLU A 138 4.48 -13.84 16.44
C GLU A 138 4.97 -12.46 16.91
N ASN A 139 5.49 -11.64 15.99
CA ASN A 139 6.18 -10.38 16.32
C ASN A 139 5.44 -9.12 15.90
N VAL A 140 4.18 -9.22 15.45
CA VAL A 140 3.39 -8.07 15.03
C VAL A 140 2.35 -7.70 16.09
N PRO A 141 2.08 -6.40 16.31
CA PRO A 141 0.99 -5.97 17.19
C PRO A 141 -0.35 -6.58 16.76
N VAL A 142 -1.20 -6.95 17.71
CA VAL A 142 -2.47 -7.66 17.41
C VAL A 142 -3.36 -6.86 16.44
N PHE A 143 -3.41 -5.54 16.60
CA PHE A 143 -4.21 -4.63 15.77
C PHE A 143 -3.73 -4.55 14.31
N TRP A 144 -2.56 -5.11 13.97
CA TRP A 144 -2.18 -5.30 12.55
C TRP A 144 -3.10 -6.30 11.83
N ASN A 145 -3.83 -7.16 12.55
CA ASN A 145 -4.81 -8.03 11.91
C ASN A 145 -6.11 -7.31 11.50
N GLU A 146 -6.29 -6.07 11.97
CA GLU A 146 -7.44 -5.25 11.59
C GLU A 146 -7.24 -4.69 10.19
N GLN A 147 -8.32 -4.57 9.44
CA GLN A 147 -8.36 -3.92 8.13
C GLN A 147 -9.08 -2.57 8.27
N PRO A 148 -8.71 -1.57 7.46
CA PRO A 148 -9.41 -0.30 7.36
C PRO A 148 -10.93 -0.45 7.19
N GLU A 149 -11.71 0.37 7.90
CA GLU A 149 -13.16 0.44 7.73
C GLU A 149 -13.56 1.05 6.38
N SER A 150 -12.65 1.82 5.74
CA SER A 150 -12.83 2.36 4.40
C SER A 150 -12.73 1.31 3.29
N TYR A 151 -12.47 0.03 3.62
CA TYR A 151 -12.48 -1.03 2.60
C TYR A 151 -13.90 -1.46 2.24
N PRO A 152 -14.17 -1.82 0.96
CA PRO A 152 -15.53 -2.06 0.48
C PRO A 152 -16.23 -3.21 1.22
N GLU A 153 -15.49 -4.23 1.64
CA GLU A 153 -16.03 -5.41 2.34
C GLU A 153 -16.50 -5.08 3.76
N LYS A 154 -15.87 -4.10 4.43
CA LYS A 154 -16.28 -3.60 5.74
C LYS A 154 -17.55 -2.76 5.64
N GLN A 155 -17.63 -1.91 4.60
CA GLN A 155 -18.79 -1.06 4.35
C GLN A 155 -20.03 -1.86 3.92
N ASN A 156 -19.86 -2.99 3.23
CA ASN A 156 -20.96 -3.84 2.78
C ASN A 156 -21.49 -4.82 3.85
N GLY A 157 -20.92 -4.82 5.07
CA GLY A 157 -21.39 -5.67 6.17
C GLY A 157 -21.08 -7.17 6.02
N ASP A 158 -20.31 -7.57 5.00
CA ASP A 158 -19.92 -8.95 4.73
C ASP A 158 -18.72 -9.36 5.60
N ASN A 159 -18.96 -9.44 6.92
CA ASN A 159 -18.04 -9.99 7.91
C ASN A 159 -17.72 -11.50 7.70
N GLN A 160 -18.29 -12.16 6.70
CA GLN A 160 -18.16 -13.59 6.46
C GLN A 160 -17.07 -13.99 5.47
N ALA A 161 -16.54 -13.10 4.63
CA ALA A 161 -15.51 -13.49 3.66
C ALA A 161 -14.14 -13.83 4.31
N PHE A 162 -13.88 -13.37 5.55
CA PHE A 162 -12.61 -13.61 6.25
C PHE A 162 -12.75 -14.29 7.62
N ARG A 163 -13.99 -14.49 8.12
CA ARG A 163 -14.29 -15.37 9.26
C ARG A 163 -14.77 -16.74 8.77
N ASN A 164 -13.82 -17.56 8.31
CA ASN A 164 -13.81 -19.04 8.34
C ASN A 164 -13.17 -19.66 7.10
N LYS A 165 -11.85 -19.86 7.18
CA LYS A 165 -11.20 -21.12 6.76
C LYS A 165 -10.35 -21.71 7.89
N ARG A 166 -10.86 -21.63 9.12
CA ARG A 166 -10.50 -22.56 10.19
C ARG A 166 -11.72 -23.45 10.41
N LEU A 167 -11.53 -24.77 10.28
CA LEU A 167 -12.48 -25.87 10.53
C LEU A 167 -13.27 -26.40 9.31
N GLU A 168 -12.60 -26.86 8.26
CA GLU A 168 -13.09 -28.05 7.52
C GLU A 168 -11.94 -29.04 7.31
N SER A 169 -11.99 -30.11 8.11
CA SER A 169 -11.41 -31.45 7.94
C SER A 169 -9.97 -31.61 7.43
N TYR A 170 -9.09 -32.00 8.34
CA TYR A 170 -8.10 -33.05 8.05
C TYR A 170 -8.42 -34.27 8.93
N PRO A 171 -8.62 -35.47 8.35
CA PRO A 171 -8.61 -36.70 9.13
C PRO A 171 -7.19 -37.05 9.58
N ASP A 172 -7.11 -37.81 10.68
CA ASP A 172 -5.91 -38.31 11.37
C ASP A 172 -4.83 -38.90 10.46
#